data_AF-A0A2G1MIZ1-F1
#
_entry.id   AF-A0A2G1MIZ1-F1
#
_cell.length_a   1.000
_cell.length_b   1.000
_cell.length_c   1.000
_cell.angle_alpha   90.00
_cell.angle_beta   90.00
_cell.angle_gamma   90.00
#
_symmetry.space_group_name_H-M   'P 1'
#
loop_
_entity.id
_entity.type
_entity.pdbx_description
1 polymer ?
#
loop_
_entity_poly.entity_id
_entity_poly.type
_entity_poly.pdbx_seq_one_letter_code
_entity_poly.pdbx_strand_id
1 'polypeptide(L)'
;MLALVGGAVWLMRRYRHDMRQAVQAGMGQAPAQPRSGAAFAHDDGPVRQAGREEMRDPPRRWDLQDETGDESFPASDPPSNY
;
A
#
# COMPACT_ATOMS: atom_id res chain seq x y z
N MET A 1 -50.81 -30.25 -12.82
CA MET A 1 -49.57 -29.93 -13.56
C MET A 1 -48.91 -28.59 -13.20
N LEU A 2 -49.41 -27.80 -12.23
CA LEU A 2 -48.85 -26.47 -11.88
C LEU A 2 -47.68 -26.48 -10.87
N ALA A 3 -47.50 -27.55 -10.09
CA ALA A 3 -46.44 -27.62 -9.07
C ALA A 3 -45.03 -27.84 -9.64
N LEU A 4 -44.91 -28.52 -10.79
CA LEU A 4 -43.61 -28.80 -11.42
C LEU A 4 -42.99 -27.56 -12.07
N VAL A 5 -43.84 -26.66 -12.62
CA VAL A 5 -43.37 -25.39 -13.22
C VAL A 5 -42.85 -24.44 -12.14
N GLY A 6 -43.53 -24.38 -10.98
CA GLY A 6 -43.08 -23.58 -9.84
C GLY A 6 -41.72 -24.05 -9.30
N GLY A 7 -41.52 -25.37 -9.20
CA GLY A 7 -40.24 -25.96 -8.80
C GLY A 7 -39.10 -25.64 -9.76
N ALA A 8 -39.34 -25.73 -11.07
CA ALA A 8 -38.34 -25.40 -12.09
C ALA A 8 -37.95 -23.91 -12.07
N VAL A 9 -38.92 -23.00 -11.90
CA VAL A 9 -38.66 -21.55 -11.79
C VAL A 9 -37.91 -21.22 -10.49
N TRP A 10 -38.26 -21.85 -9.38
CA TRP A 10 -37.57 -21.67 -8.10
C TRP A 10 -36.12 -22.17 -8.17
N LEU A 11 -35.88 -23.34 -8.76
CA LEU A 11 -34.55 -23.91 -8.94
C LEU A 11 -33.68 -23.03 -9.86
N MET A 12 -34.25 -22.55 -10.96
CA MET A 12 -33.55 -21.65 -11.88
C MET A 12 -33.22 -20.30 -11.22
N ARG A 13 -34.14 -19.75 -10.41
CA ARG A 13 -33.91 -18.49 -9.68
C ARG A 13 -32.83 -18.66 -8.60
N ARG A 14 -32.82 -19.81 -7.89
CA ARG A 14 -31.77 -20.17 -6.92
C ARG A 14 -30.41 -20.30 -7.61
N TYR A 15 -30.34 -21.08 -8.69
CA TYR A 15 -29.12 -21.29 -9.45
C TYR A 15 -28.53 -19.98 -10.01
N ARG A 16 -29.38 -19.10 -10.54
CA ARG A 16 -28.95 -17.77 -11.03
C ARG A 16 -28.44 -16.86 -9.93
N HIS A 17 -28.96 -16.98 -8.70
CA HIS A 17 -28.50 -16.17 -7.57
C HIS A 17 -27.13 -16.64 -7.08
N ASP A 18 -26.96 -17.96 -6.92
CA ASP A 18 -25.71 -18.56 -6.47
C ASP A 18 -24.58 -18.32 -7.49
N MET A 19 -24.89 -18.38 -8.80
CA MET A 19 -23.92 -18.03 -9.85
C MET A 19 -23.52 -16.56 -9.87
N ARG A 20 -24.43 -15.63 -9.59
CA ARG A 20 -24.08 -14.20 -9.49
C ARG A 20 -23.13 -13.93 -8.33
N GLN A 21 -23.34 -14.61 -7.21
CA GLN A 21 -22.45 -14.53 -6.05
C GLN A 21 -21.09 -15.16 -6.35
N ALA A 22 -21.05 -16.33 -7.00
CA ALA A 22 -19.80 -16.98 -7.38
C ALA A 22 -18.98 -16.15 -8.39
N VAL A 23 -19.65 -15.51 -9.36
CA VAL A 23 -19.01 -14.61 -10.32
C VAL A 23 -18.49 -13.35 -9.64
N GLN A 24 -19.26 -12.75 -8.72
CA GLN A 24 -18.79 -11.59 -7.94
C GLN A 24 -17.66 -11.94 -6.97
N ALA A 25 -17.71 -13.11 -6.33
CA ALA A 25 -16.64 -13.62 -5.47
C ALA A 25 -15.37 -13.94 -6.28
N GLY A 26 -15.51 -14.44 -7.51
CA GLY A 26 -14.39 -14.67 -8.43
C GLY A 26 -13.86 -13.39 -9.10
N MET A 27 -14.67 -12.35 -9.22
CA MET A 27 -14.29 -11.02 -9.74
C MET A 27 -13.82 -10.05 -8.64
N GLY A 28 -13.89 -10.48 -7.37
CA GLY A 28 -13.76 -9.62 -6.20
C GLY A 28 -12.40 -9.60 -5.53
N GLN A 29 -11.29 -9.82 -6.24
CA GLN A 29 -9.97 -9.38 -5.76
C GLN A 29 -8.98 -9.39 -6.94
N ALA A 30 -9.15 -8.47 -7.89
CA ALA A 30 -7.97 -8.04 -8.63
C ALA A 30 -7.02 -7.43 -7.61
N PRO A 31 -5.74 -7.87 -7.50
CA PRO A 31 -4.79 -7.14 -6.68
C PRO A 31 -4.82 -5.70 -7.17
N ALA A 32 -5.08 -4.77 -6.24
CA ALA A 32 -4.99 -3.36 -6.53
C ALA A 32 -3.61 -3.14 -7.15
N GLN A 33 -3.56 -2.88 -8.46
CA GLN A 33 -2.32 -2.51 -9.10
C GLN A 33 -1.84 -1.27 -8.34
N PRO A 34 -0.62 -1.27 -7.76
CA PRO A 34 -0.14 -0.11 -7.07
C PRO A 34 -0.16 1.02 -8.09
N ARG A 35 -1.02 2.02 -7.86
CA ARG A 35 -1.03 3.23 -8.67
C ARG A 35 0.37 3.81 -8.56
N SER A 36 1.11 3.76 -9.65
CA SER A 36 2.36 4.50 -9.86
C SER A 36 2.01 5.99 -9.75
N GLY A 37 1.97 6.51 -8.53
CA GLY A 37 1.40 7.82 -8.25
C GLY A 37 0.88 8.03 -6.82
N ALA A 38 1.02 7.05 -5.91
CA ALA A 38 1.01 7.38 -4.48
C ALA A 38 2.26 8.22 -4.18
N ALA A 39 2.13 9.54 -4.30
CA ALA A 39 3.02 10.48 -3.66
C ALA A 39 3.17 10.02 -2.22
N PHE A 40 4.38 9.56 -1.86
CA PHE A 40 4.81 9.05 -0.56
C PHE A 40 3.73 9.16 0.52
N ALA A 41 2.79 8.21 0.50
CA ALA A 41 1.94 7.99 1.65
C ALA A 41 2.94 7.60 2.74
N HIS A 42 3.22 8.53 3.65
CA HIS A 42 4.00 8.22 4.83
C HIS A 42 3.12 7.26 5.62
N ASP A 43 3.39 5.97 5.44
CA ASP A 43 3.14 5.02 6.49
C ASP A 43 3.94 5.56 7.68
N ASP A 44 3.26 5.91 8.78
CA ASP A 44 3.91 6.30 10.06
C ASP A 44 4.64 5.08 10.69
N GLY A 45 5.17 4.19 9.84
CA GLY A 45 6.09 3.15 10.21
C GLY A 45 7.30 3.74 10.94
N PRO A 46 8.05 2.90 11.66
CA PRO A 46 9.12 3.35 12.54
C PRO A 46 10.06 4.28 11.76
N VAL A 47 10.29 5.47 12.30
CA VAL A 47 11.28 6.41 11.80
C VAL A 47 12.61 5.67 11.75
N ARG A 48 13.15 5.49 10.53
CA ARG A 48 14.44 4.84 10.35
C ARG A 48 15.54 5.71 10.92
N GLN A 49 16.52 5.06 11.55
CA GLN A 49 17.68 5.77 12.07
C GLN A 49 18.41 6.49 10.92
N ALA A 50 18.96 7.67 11.23
CA ALA A 50 19.84 8.37 10.31
C ALA A 50 21.23 7.71 10.38
N GLY A 51 21.88 7.56 9.23
CA GLY A 51 23.23 7.02 9.14
C GLY A 51 23.48 6.22 7.88
N ARG A 52 24.75 6.09 7.51
CA ARG A 52 25.19 5.35 6.31
C ARG A 52 24.69 3.91 6.29
N GLU A 53 24.74 3.21 7.42
CA GLU A 53 24.35 1.80 7.54
C GLU A 53 22.84 1.58 7.36
N GLU A 54 22.06 2.62 7.60
CA GLU A 54 20.59 2.63 7.56
C GLU A 54 20.07 3.19 6.22
N MET A 55 20.98 3.45 5.27
CA MET A 55 20.64 3.79 3.89
C MET A 55 20.32 2.53 3.08
N ARG A 56 19.26 2.60 2.27
CA ARG A 56 18.90 1.52 1.33
C ARG A 56 20.06 1.15 0.38
N ASP A 57 20.78 2.17 -0.06
CA ASP A 57 21.88 2.06 -1.03
C ASP A 57 23.13 2.77 -0.45
N PRO A 58 23.88 2.15 0.46
CA PRO A 58 24.98 2.80 1.14
C PRO A 58 26.15 3.09 0.18
N PRO A 59 26.83 4.25 0.31
CA PRO A 59 27.98 4.58 -0.52
C PRO A 59 29.14 3.62 -0.24
N ARG A 60 29.91 3.27 -1.29
CA ARG A 60 31.04 2.31 -1.17
C ARG A 60 32.17 2.83 -0.29
N ARG A 61 32.41 4.14 -0.34
CA ARG A 61 33.32 4.85 0.54
C ARG A 61 32.55 5.97 1.21
N TRP A 62 32.78 6.08 2.50
CA TRP A 62 32.27 7.12 3.38
C TRP A 62 33.34 7.26 4.43
N ASP A 63 33.99 8.40 4.47
CA ASP A 63 35.07 8.65 5.40
C ASP A 63 34.67 9.71 6.44
N LEU A 64 35.60 10.00 7.35
CA LEU A 64 35.35 10.94 8.44
C LEU A 64 35.10 12.37 7.93
N GLN A 65 35.67 12.73 6.78
CA GLN A 65 35.47 14.04 6.16
C GLN A 65 34.02 14.17 5.68
N ASP A 66 33.47 13.11 5.08
CA ASP A 66 32.07 13.04 4.65
C ASP A 66 31.12 13.21 5.85
N GLU A 67 31.33 12.45 6.94
CA GLU A 67 30.51 12.52 8.16
C GLU A 67 30.59 13.90 8.83
N THR A 68 31.81 14.42 9.00
CA THR A 68 32.04 15.73 9.64
C THR A 68 31.43 16.87 8.80
N GLY A 69 31.43 16.72 7.48
CA GLY A 69 30.77 17.65 6.57
C GLY A 69 29.27 17.72 6.84
N ASP A 70 28.61 16.56 6.91
CA ASP A 70 27.16 16.48 7.15
C ASP A 70 26.76 16.97 8.55
N GLU A 71 27.56 16.69 9.58
CA GLU A 71 27.32 17.15 10.96
C GLU A 71 27.56 18.66 11.17
N SER A 72 28.33 19.29 10.28
CA SER A 72 28.68 20.71 10.42
C SER A 72 27.57 21.68 10.00
N PHE A 73 26.53 21.19 9.31
CA PHE A 73 25.39 22.01 8.93
C PHE A 73 24.42 22.11 10.11
N PRO A 74 24.24 23.29 10.73
CA PRO A 74 23.22 23.44 11.74
C PRO A 74 21.87 23.08 11.12
N ALA A 75 21.09 22.25 11.83
CA ALA A 75 19.65 22.15 11.60
C ALA A 75 19.16 23.60 11.55
N SER A 76 18.63 24.01 10.41
CA SER A 76 18.33 25.40 10.11
C SER A 76 17.12 25.84 10.94
N ASP A 77 17.27 25.96 12.26
CA ASP A 77 16.29 26.61 13.11
C ASP A 77 16.29 28.09 12.69
N PRO A 78 15.23 28.57 12.02
CA PRO A 78 15.14 29.99 11.70
C PRO A 78 15.22 30.77 13.02
N PRO A 79 15.89 31.94 13.05
CA PRO A 79 15.98 32.73 14.26
C PRO A 79 14.56 33.06 14.74
N SER A 80 14.16 32.51 15.89
CA SER A 80 12.94 32.91 16.59
C SER A 80 13.20 34.31 17.15
N ASN A 81 12.65 35.33 16.51
CA ASN A 81 12.66 36.68 17.07
C ASN A 81 11.76 36.68 18.32
N TYR A 82 12.36 36.89 19.49
CA TYR A 82 11.67 37.22 20.74
C TYR A 82 11.07 38.63 20.69
#